data_AF-A0AAW8SZZ3-F1
#
_entry.id   AF-A0AAW8SZZ3-F1
#
_cell.length_a   1.000
_cell.length_b   1.000
_cell.length_c   1.000
_cell.angle_alpha   90.00
_cell.angle_beta   90.00
_cell.angle_gamma   90.00
#
_symmetry.space_group_name_H-M   'P 1'
#
loop_
_entity.id
_entity.type
_entity.pdbx_description
1 polymer ?
#
loop_
_entity_poly.entity_id
_entity_poly.type
_entity_poly.pdbx_seq_one_letter_code
_entity_poly.pdbx_strand_id
1 'polypeptide(L)' 'MIKNRLIDQILCLDQNTDTLELIESICFNTVVLDLRSENDKCVTHIIIDRKTAQKLSESLRKWAEGGNDENN' A
#
# COMPACT_ATOMS: atom_id res chain seq x y z
N MET A 1 -1.12 -4.85 -23.91
CA MET A 1 -0.49 -5.19 -22.63
C MET A 1 -0.83 -4.08 -21.66
N ILE A 2 -1.66 -4.33 -20.66
CA ILE A 2 -1.99 -3.31 -19.66
C ILE A 2 -0.74 -3.14 -18.80
N LYS A 3 -0.22 -1.91 -18.73
CA LYS A 3 1.01 -1.57 -18.00
C LYS A 3 0.64 -1.26 -16.56
N ASN A 4 1.48 -1.70 -15.60
CA ASN A 4 1.33 -1.33 -14.20
C ASN A 4 1.16 0.19 -14.08
N ARG A 5 0.19 0.62 -13.29
CA ARG A 5 -0.15 2.03 -13.12
C ARG A 5 0.14 2.43 -11.69
N LEU A 6 1.08 3.36 -11.50
CA LEU A 6 1.26 4.02 -10.21
C LEU A 6 -0.02 4.82 -9.92
N ILE A 7 -0.65 4.52 -8.79
CA ILE A 7 -1.86 5.17 -8.30
C ILE A 7 -1.50 6.28 -7.33
N ASP A 8 -0.60 5.98 -6.39
CA ASP A 8 -0.16 6.91 -5.36
C ASP A 8 1.27 6.59 -4.90
N GLN A 9 1.93 7.57 -4.30
CA GLN A 9 3.26 7.44 -3.72
C GLN A 9 3.36 8.31 -2.46
N ILE A 10 3.75 7.68 -1.36
CA ILE A 10 3.91 8.34 -0.07
C ILE A 10 5.38 8.20 0.34
N LEU A 11 6.02 9.33 0.63
CA LEU A 11 7.32 9.35 1.29
C LEU A 11 7.08 9.17 2.79
N CYS A 12 7.56 8.06 3.35
CA CYS A 12 7.50 7.83 4.78
C CYS A 12 8.52 8.73 5.48
N LEU A 13 8.04 9.58 6.39
CA LEU A 13 8.87 10.49 7.18
C LEU A 13 9.41 9.85 8.46
N ASP A 14 9.30 8.52 8.58
CA ASP A 14 9.84 7.80 9.71
C ASP A 14 11.37 7.63 9.61
N GLN A 15 11.96 6.92 10.56
CA GLN A 15 13.42 6.77 10.65
C GLN A 15 14.05 6.02 9.47
N ASN A 16 13.25 5.34 8.65
CA ASN A 16 13.72 4.49 7.56
C ASN A 16 13.72 5.20 6.20
N THR A 17 13.10 6.38 6.09
CA THR A 17 13.05 7.19 4.85
C THR A 17 12.62 6.38 3.63
N ASP A 18 11.70 5.42 3.79
CA ASP A 18 11.24 4.54 2.72
C ASP A 18 10.16 5.22 1.87
N THR A 19 9.99 4.71 0.65
CA THR A 19 8.92 5.15 -0.23
C THR A 19 7.89 4.04 -0.35
N LEU A 20 6.64 4.34 -0.01
CA LEU A 20 5.51 3.44 -0.23
C LEU A 20 4.80 3.82 -1.53
N GLU A 21 4.82 2.91 -2.49
CA GLU A 21 4.16 3.03 -3.79
C GLU A 21 2.91 2.16 -3.82
N LEU A 22 1.82 2.74 -4.31
CA LEU A 22 0.55 2.07 -4.54
C LEU A 22 0.39 1.84 -6.05
N ILE A 23 0.44 0.59 -6.49
CA ILE A 23 0.48 0.25 -7.91
C ILE A 23 -0.73 -0.63 -8.27
N GLU A 24 -1.50 -0.24 -9.28
CA GLU A 24 -2.49 -1.13 -9.90
C GLU A 24 -1.78 -2.02 -10.92
N SER A 25 -1.95 -3.33 -10.76
CA SER A 25 -1.26 -4.36 -11.55
C SER A 25 -2.22 -5.48 -11.98
N ILE A 26 -1.78 -6.33 -12.90
CA ILE A 26 -2.52 -7.53 -13.31
C ILE A 26 -1.72 -8.78 -12.91
N CYS A 27 -2.32 -9.61 -12.07
CA CYS A 27 -1.79 -10.92 -11.70
C CYS A 27 -2.76 -12.00 -12.18
N PHE A 28 -2.33 -12.89 -13.08
CA PHE A 28 -3.16 -13.94 -13.69
C PHE A 28 -4.54 -13.45 -14.17
N ASN A 29 -4.56 -12.37 -14.98
CA ASN A 29 -5.78 -11.72 -15.48
C ASN A 29 -6.70 -11.11 -14.42
N THR A 30 -6.23 -10.98 -13.18
CA THR A 30 -6.96 -10.32 -12.09
C THR A 30 -6.32 -8.97 -11.80
N VAL A 31 -7.14 -7.92 -11.72
CA VAL A 31 -6.68 -6.60 -11.27
C VAL A 31 -6.42 -6.65 -9.76
N VAL A 32 -5.20 -6.32 -9.38
CA VAL A 32 -4.71 -6.34 -8.00
C VAL A 32 -4.10 -4.99 -7.64
N LEU A 33 -3.99 -4.75 -6.34
CA LEU A 33 -3.23 -3.66 -5.78
C LEU A 33 -1.90 -4.20 -5.24
N ASP A 34 -0.80 -3.61 -5.68
CA ASP A 34 0.55 -3.91 -5.23
C ASP A 34 1.05 -2.75 -4.36
N LEU A 35 1.21 -3.02 -3.08
CA LEU A 35 1.84 -2.12 -2.11
C LEU A 35 3.33 -2.43 -2.11
N ARG A 36 4.11 -1.55 -2.75
CA ARG A 36 5.56 -1.69 -2.87
C ARG A 36 6.24 -0.71 -1.93
N SER A 37 7.09 -1.21 -1.02
CA SER A 37 8.01 -0.36 -0.25
C SER A 37 9.45 -0.69 -0.63
N GLU A 38 10.28 0.34 -0.75
CA GLU A 38 11.73 0.21 -0.95
C GLU A 38 12.49 0.92 0.17
N ASN A 39 13.35 0.18 0.87
CA ASN A 39 14.23 0.66 1.92
C ASN A 39 15.61 -0.02 1.78
N ASP A 40 16.69 0.75 1.72
CA ASP A 40 18.08 0.24 1.69
C ASP A 40 18.29 -0.92 0.69
N LYS A 41 17.71 -0.78 -0.52
CA LYS A 41 17.72 -1.78 -1.61
C LYS A 41 16.92 -3.05 -1.35
N CYS A 42 16.22 -3.15 -0.23
CA CYS A 42 15.21 -4.16 0.02
C CYS A 42 13.87 -3.68 -0.55
N VAL A 43 13.26 -4.50 -1.41
CA VAL A 43 11.94 -4.21 -1.97
C VAL A 43 10.94 -5.21 -1.39
N THR A 44 9.92 -4.70 -0.70
CA THR A 44 8.83 -5.49 -0.16
C THR A 44 7.57 -5.24 -0.98
N HIS A 45 6.90 -6.32 -1.36
CA HIS A 45 5.63 -6.27 -2.09
C HIS A 45 4.53 -6.95 -1.28
N ILE A 46 3.39 -6.28 -1.11
CA ILE A 46 2.16 -6.88 -0.61
C ILE A 46 1.11 -6.76 -1.72
N ILE A 47 0.81 -7.89 -2.35
CA ILE A 47 -0.18 -7.97 -3.42
C ILE A 47 -1.51 -8.39 -2.81
N ILE A 48 -2.53 -7.56 -2.99
CA ILE A 48 -3.87 -7.81 -2.47
C ILE A 48 -4.92 -7.62 -3.55
N ASP A 49 -5.98 -8.40 -3.47
CA ASP A 49 -7.13 -8.21 -4.33
C ASP A 49 -7.83 -6.88 -4.02
N ARG A 50 -8.63 -6.38 -4.97
CA ARG A 50 -9.32 -5.09 -4.87
C ARG A 50 -10.21 -4.97 -3.63
N LYS A 51 -10.86 -6.05 -3.18
CA LYS A 51 -11.76 -6.02 -2.02
C LYS A 51 -10.94 -5.92 -0.73
N THR A 52 -9.82 -6.64 -0.65
CA THR A 52 -8.88 -6.56 0.46
C THR A 52 -8.20 -5.18 0.52
N ALA A 53 -7.83 -4.62 -0.63
CA ALA A 53 -7.30 -3.26 -0.76
C ALA A 53 -8.22 -2.19 -0.18
N GLN A 54 -9.51 -2.24 -0.50
CA GLN A 54 -10.51 -1.30 0.03
C GLN A 54 -10.57 -1.37 1.56
N LYS A 55 -10.67 -2.58 2.13
CA LYS A 55 -10.69 -2.77 3.59
C LYS A 55 -9.41 -2.26 4.26
N LEU A 56 -8.25 -2.58 3.68
CA LEU A 56 -6.97 -2.16 4.23
C LEU A 56 -6.82 -0.64 4.16
N SER A 57 -7.28 0.01 3.09
CA SER A 57 -7.24 1.47 2.95
C SER A 57 -8.07 2.18 4.03
N GLU A 58 -9.23 1.63 4.40
CA GLU A 58 -10.05 2.17 5.50
C GLU A 58 -9.34 2.01 6.84
N SER A 59 -8.74 0.85 7.10
CA SER A 59 -7.95 0.59 8.32
C SER A 59 -6.72 1.50 8.41
N LEU A 60 -5.97 1.66 7.31
CA LEU A 60 -4.78 2.51 7.26
C LEU A 60 -5.13 3.99 7.41
N ARG A 61 -6.22 4.46 6.80
CA ARG A 61 -6.70 5.84 6.99
C ARG A 61 -7.08 6.09 8.45
N LYS A 62 -7.82 5.18 9.08
CA LYS A 62 -8.15 5.28 10.52
C LYS A 62 -6.90 5.31 11.39
N TRP A 63 -5.93 4.46 11.10
CA TRP A 63 -4.65 4.44 11.83
C TRP A 63 -3.89 5.76 11.67
N ALA A 64 -3.77 6.28 10.44
CA ALA A 64 -3.08 7.53 10.14
C ALA A 64 -3.77 8.77 10.73
N GLU A 65 -5.09 8.77 10.88
CA GLU A 65 -5.87 9.82 11.53
C GLU A 65 -5.76 9.79 13.08
N GLY A 66 -4.88 8.94 13.63
CA GLY A 66 -4.69 8.80 15.07
C GLY A 66 -5.78 7.96 15.72
N GLY A 67 -6.27 6.93 15.02
CA GLY A 67 -7.23 5.96 15.52
C GLY A 67 -6.78 5.35 16.84
N ASN A 68 -7.25 5.93 17.94
CA ASN A 68 -7.25 5.34 19.26
C ASN A 68 -8.11 4.08 19.21
N ASP A 69 -7.47 2.92 19.20
CA ASP A 69 -8.02 1.71 19.85
C ASP A 69 -7.53 1.64 21.32
N GLU A 70 -7.38 2.80 21.96
CA GLU A 70 -7.44 2.92 23.42
C GLU A 70 -8.66 3.78 23.76
N ASN A 71 -9.82 3.13 23.98
CA ASN A 71 -10.76 3.43 25.06
C ASN A 71 -12.01 2.50 25.02
N ASN A 72 -12.01 1.55 25.97
CA ASN A 72 -13.11 0.75 26.55
C ASN A 72 -13.82 -0.33 25.73
#